data_AF-W5VZG3-F1
#
_entry.id   AF-W5VZG3-F1
#
_cell.length_a   1.000
_cell.length_b   1.000
_cell.length_c   1.000
_cell.angle_alpha   90.00
_cell.angle_beta   90.00
_cell.angle_gamma   90.00
#
_symmetry.space_group_name_H-M   'P 1'
#
loop_
_entity.id
_entity.type
_entity.pdbx_description
1 polymer ?
#
loop_
_entity_poly.entity_id
_entity_poly.type
_entity_poly.pdbx_seq_one_letter_code
_entity_poly.pdbx_strand_id
1 'polypeptide(L)' 'MTSQEPVRYLRTEPTMAFPEGRLLARRERQLYVLAPDGWTHLGVDRTVTAKPLTREEAEDWCEREGIDWAAFEQL' A
#
# COMPACT_ATOMS: atom_id res chain seq x y z
N MET A 1 15.00 -6.21 20.03
CA MET A 1 15.44 -6.02 18.64
C MET A 1 14.21 -6.23 17.77
N THR A 2 13.46 -5.17 17.51
CA THR A 2 12.32 -5.22 16.59
C THR A 2 12.89 -5.22 15.18
N SER A 3 13.12 -6.41 14.62
CA SER A 3 13.25 -6.55 13.17
C SER A 3 11.91 -6.15 12.58
N GLN A 4 11.68 -4.85 12.37
CA GLN A 4 10.57 -4.39 11.54
C GLN A 4 10.87 -4.95 10.16
N GLU A 5 10.18 -6.02 9.79
CA GLU A 5 10.23 -6.51 8.43
C GLU A 5 9.86 -5.37 7.49
N PRO A 6 10.67 -5.10 6.45
CA PRO A 6 10.45 -3.96 5.59
C PRO A 6 9.11 -4.11 4.87
N VAL A 7 8.18 -3.19 5.16
CA VAL A 7 6.90 -3.09 4.45
C VAL A 7 7.22 -2.84 2.97
N ARG A 8 6.69 -3.70 2.10
CA ARG A 8 6.80 -3.51 0.65
C ARG A 8 5.55 -2.81 0.14
N TYR A 9 5.76 -1.66 -0.47
CA TYR A 9 4.70 -0.93 -1.14
C TYR A 9 4.52 -1.49 -2.55
N LEU A 10 3.26 -1.66 -2.93
CA LEU A 10 2.85 -2.23 -4.21
C LEU A 10 1.71 -1.38 -4.76
N ARG A 11 1.63 -1.20 -6.07
CA ARG A 11 0.53 -0.52 -6.76
C ARG A 11 -0.25 -1.53 -7.58
N THR A 12 -1.57 -1.64 -7.37
CA THR A 12 -2.39 -2.41 -8.32
C THR A 12 -2.40 -1.72 -9.67
N GLU A 13 -2.67 -2.50 -10.72
CA GLU A 13 -2.93 -1.93 -12.03
C GLU A 13 -4.12 -0.95 -11.97
N PRO A 14 -4.06 0.17 -12.71
CA PRO A 14 -5.18 1.08 -12.84
C PRO A 14 -6.34 0.36 -13.54
N THR A 15 -7.56 0.56 -13.04
CA THR A 15 -8.78 -0.04 -13.57
C THR A 15 -9.79 1.05 -13.91
N MET A 16 -10.88 0.73 -14.62
CA MET A 16 -11.96 1.70 -14.86
C MET A 16 -12.57 2.26 -13.57
N ALA A 17 -12.53 1.51 -12.46
CA ALA A 17 -13.03 1.97 -11.17
C ALA A 17 -11.98 2.75 -10.36
N PHE A 18 -10.69 2.49 -10.61
CA PHE A 18 -9.56 3.09 -9.91
C PHE A 18 -8.52 3.51 -10.94
N PRO A 19 -8.69 4.67 -11.59
CA PRO A 19 -7.84 5.11 -12.70
C PRO A 19 -6.37 5.30 -12.28
N GLU A 20 -6.10 5.50 -10.99
CA GLU A 20 -4.74 5.58 -10.43
C GLU A 20 -4.30 4.29 -9.74
N GLY A 21 -5.09 3.22 -9.79
CA GLY A 21 -4.87 2.00 -9.02
C GLY A 21 -5.07 2.21 -7.51
N ARG A 22 -4.69 1.20 -6.73
CA ARG A 22 -4.72 1.24 -5.26
C ARG A 22 -3.32 0.98 -4.72
N LEU A 23 -2.95 1.76 -3.71
CA LEU A 23 -1.73 1.54 -2.95
C LEU A 23 -1.96 0.36 -1.99
N LEU A 24 -1.04 -0.58 -2.05
CA LEU A 24 -1.01 -1.79 -1.25
C LEU A 24 0.27 -1.79 -0.42
N ALA A 25 0.18 -2.24 0.82
CA ALA A 25 1.33 -2.58 1.63
C ALA A 25 1.34 -4.08 1.88
N ARG A 26 2.52 -4.66 1.74
CA ARG A 26 2.79 -6.04 2.12
C ARG A 26 3.73 -6.05 3.29
N ARG A 27 3.26 -6.59 4.41
CA ARG A 27 4.05 -6.85 5.61
C ARG A 27 4.00 -8.33 5.91
N GLU A 28 5.16 -8.97 6.05
CA GLU A 28 5.30 -10.43 6.19
C GLU A 28 4.66 -11.21 5.02
N ARG A 29 3.39 -11.61 5.22
CA ARG A 29 2.55 -12.32 4.26
C ARG A 29 1.14 -11.74 4.18
N GLN A 30 0.91 -10.63 4.86
CA GLN A 30 -0.36 -9.94 4.89
C GLN A 30 -0.32 -8.77 3.92
N LEU A 31 -1.44 -8.61 3.25
CA LEU A 31 -1.65 -7.59 2.24
C LEU A 31 -2.69 -6.61 2.77
N TYR A 32 -2.35 -5.34 2.71
CA TYR A 32 -3.15 -4.23 3.18
C TYR A 32 -3.41 -3.32 1.99
N VAL A 33 -4.63 -2.81 1.85
CA VAL A 33 -4.98 -1.79 0.87
C VAL A 33 -5.26 -0.48 1.55
N LEU A 34 -4.76 0.60 0.97
CA LEU A 34 -5.06 1.92 1.46
C LEU A 34 -6.46 2.32 0.99
N ALA A 35 -7.35 2.45 1.96
CA ALA A 35 -8.69 3.00 1.82
C ALA A 35 -8.71 4.42 2.40
N PRO A 36 -9.74 5.23 2.11
CA PRO A 36 -9.87 6.60 2.63
C PRO A 36 -9.92 6.67 4.16
N ASP A 37 -10.40 5.61 4.81
CA ASP A 37 -10.45 5.46 6.27
C ASP A 37 -9.13 4.91 6.87
N GLY A 38 -8.19 4.46 6.04
CA GLY A 38 -6.89 3.93 6.44
C GLY A 38 -6.60 2.56 5.84
N TRP A 39 -5.73 1.80 6.50
CA TRP A 39 -5.31 0.49 6.03
C TRP A 39 -6.38 -0.58 6.25
N THR A 40 -6.94 -1.08 5.15
CA THR A 40 -7.82 -2.24 5.15
C THR A 40 -7.02 -3.52 4.91
N HIS A 41 -7.04 -4.44 5.86
CA HIS A 41 -6.41 -5.75 5.71
C HIS A 41 -7.20 -6.61 4.70
N LEU A 42 -6.53 -7.02 3.61
CA LEU A 42 -7.11 -7.86 2.55
C LEU A 42 -6.89 -9.36 2.78
N GLY A 43 -5.93 -9.75 3.63
CA GLY A 43 -5.62 -11.14 3.92
C GLY A 43 -4.23 -11.57 3.44
N VAL A 44 -4.06 -12.87 3.22
CA VAL A 44 -2.78 -13.45 2.78
C VAL A 44 -2.49 -13.13 1.32
N ASP A 45 -1.24 -12.73 1.05
CA ASP A 45 -0.68 -12.43 -0.27
C ASP A 45 -1.07 -13.53 -1.28
N ARG A 46 -1.97 -13.18 -2.20
CA ARG A 46 -2.44 -14.07 -3.26
C ARG A 46 -2.13 -13.40 -4.57
N THR A 47 -0.99 -13.75 -5.17
CA THR A 47 -0.49 -13.33 -6.49
C THR A 47 -1.20 -12.11 -7.08
N VAL A 48 -1.10 -10.97 -6.40
CA VAL A 48 -1.75 -9.74 -6.88
C VAL A 48 -0.86 -9.20 -7.98
N THR A 49 -1.42 -8.95 -9.16
CA THR A 49 -0.74 -8.22 -10.23
C THR A 49 -0.56 -6.77 -9.78
N ALA A 50 0.48 -6.54 -8.99
CA ALA A 50 0.82 -5.25 -8.44
C ALA A 50 2.29 -4.96 -8.69
N LYS A 51 2.57 -3.74 -9.15
CA LYS A 51 3.94 -3.28 -9.36
C LYS A 51 4.56 -2.89 -8.02
N PRO A 52 5.76 -3.36 -7.69
CA PRO A 52 6.47 -2.83 -6.53
C PRO A 52 6.75 -1.35 -6.71
N LEU A 53 6.45 -0.57 -5.66
CA LEU A 53 6.72 0.86 -5.57
C LEU A 53 7.89 1.09 -4.62
N THR A 54 8.64 2.17 -4.87
CA THR A 54 9.56 2.69 -3.85
C THR A 54 8.78 3.41 -2.75
N ARG A 55 9.47 3.70 -1.64
CA ARG A 55 8.91 4.53 -0.55
C ARG A 55 8.45 5.89 -1.07
N GLU A 56 9.28 6.55 -1.89
CA GLU A 56 9.00 7.87 -2.47
C GLU A 56 7.76 7.84 -3.37
N GLU A 57 7.59 6.80 -4.20
CA GLU A 57 6.39 6.69 -5.03
C GLU A 57 5.11 6.41 -4.23
N ALA A 58 5.24 5.71 -3.09
CA ALA A 58 4.13 5.51 -2.18
C ALA A 58 3.75 6.81 -1.44
N GLU A 59 4.74 7.63 -1.09
CA GLU A 59 4.54 8.95 -0.47
C GLU A 59 3.82 9.91 -1.43
N ASP A 60 4.30 10.04 -2.68
CA ASP A 60 3.64 10.84 -3.73
C ASP A 60 2.17 10.43 -3.94
N TRP A 61 1.89 9.13 -3.88
CA TRP A 61 0.51 8.63 -4.02
C TRP A 61 -0.36 9.03 -2.82
N CYS A 62 0.18 8.94 -1.60
CA CYS A 62 -0.52 9.39 -0.40
C CYS A 62 -0.82 10.89 -0.47
N GLU A 63 0.16 11.71 -0.87
CA GLU A 63 -0.05 13.14 -1.07
C GLU A 63 -1.13 13.44 -2.12
N ARG A 64 -1.16 12.71 -3.23
CA ARG A 64 -2.18 12.86 -4.28
C ARG A 64 -3.58 12.51 -3.81
N GLU A 65 -3.74 11.47 -3.01
CA GLU A 65 -5.03 11.06 -2.46
C GLU A 65 -5.43 11.89 -1.22
N GLY A 66 -4.55 12.78 -0.74
CA GLY A 66 -4.76 13.58 0.47
C GLY A 66 -4.70 12.76 1.75
N ILE A 67 -3.95 11.65 1.73
CA ILE A 67 -3.78 10.72 2.84
C ILE A 67 -2.48 11.02 3.57
N ASP A 68 -2.54 11.00 4.89
CA ASP A 68 -1.38 11.29 5.74
C ASP A 68 -0.37 10.13 5.73
N TRP A 69 0.86 10.41 5.29
CA TRP A 69 1.95 9.42 5.27
C TRP A 69 2.36 8.93 6.67
N ALA A 70 2.17 9.73 7.72
CA ALA A 70 2.50 9.26 9.06
C ALA A 70 1.53 8.16 9.54
N ALA A 71 0.29 8.15 9.03
CA ALA A 71 -0.62 7.01 9.19
C ALA A 71 -0.14 5.75 8.44
N PHE A 72 0.73 5.92 7.46
CA PHE A 72 1.31 4.87 6.61
C PHE A 72 2.51 4.18 7.26
N GLU A 73 3.35 4.89 8.02
CA GLU A 73 4.51 4.34 8.77
C GLU A 73 4.14 3.50 10.00
N GLN A 74 2.88 3.51 10.42
CA GLN A 74 2.39 2.76 11.59
C GLN A 74 2.13 1.27 11.29
N LEU A 75 2.23 0.85 10.02
CA LEU A 75 2.00 -0.53 9.58
C LEU A 75 3.22 -1.42 9.81
#